data_AF-A0A4X2KID3-F1
#
_entry.id   AF-A0A4X2KID3-F1
#
_cell.length_a   1.000
_cell.length_b   1.000
_cell.length_c   1.000
_cell.angle_alpha   90.00
_cell.angle_beta   90.00
_cell.angle_gamma   90.00
#
_symmetry.space_group_name_H-M   'P 1'
#
loop_
_entity.id
_entity.type
_entity.pdbx_description
1 polymer ?
#
loop_
_entity_poly.entity_id
_entity_poly.type
_entity_poly.pdbx_seq_one_letter_code
_entity_poly.pdbx_strand_id
1 'polypeptide(L)' 'VLVLFETAAGYAIFKVLNEKKLQEVDSLWKEFETPEKANKIVKLKHFEKFQDTTEALADYGYSPQCDSHGR' A
#
# COMPACT_ATOMS: atom_id res chain seq x y z
N VAL A 1 13.10 -3.43 7.08
CA VAL A 1 11.67 -3.04 7.18
C VAL A 1 11.00 -3.09 5.80
N LEU A 2 9.74 -3.53 5.73
CA LEU A 2 8.88 -3.40 4.55
C LEU A 2 7.79 -2.37 4.83
N VAL A 3 7.39 -1.63 3.80
CA VAL A 3 6.28 -0.66 3.84
C VAL A 3 5.25 -1.06 2.80
N LEU A 4 3.99 -1.15 3.22
CA LEU A 4 2.83 -1.34 2.35
C LEU A 4 2.25 0.03 1.99
N PHE A 5 1.98 0.24 0.71
CA PHE A 5 1.30 1.42 0.20
C PHE A 5 0.09 1.00 -0.64
N GLU A 6 -1.08 1.47 -0.24
CA GLU A 6 -2.34 1.20 -0.93
C GLU A 6 -2.64 2.32 -1.93
N THR A 7 -3.09 1.92 -3.12
CA THR A 7 -3.57 2.81 -4.17
C THR A 7 -4.86 2.25 -4.73
N ALA A 8 -5.65 3.08 -5.41
CA ALA A 8 -6.83 2.62 -6.13
C ALA A 8 -6.54 1.54 -7.19
N ALA A 9 -5.30 1.40 -7.64
CA ALA A 9 -4.89 0.40 -8.62
C ALA A 9 -4.38 -0.90 -7.98
N GLY A 10 -4.15 -0.92 -6.67
CA GLY A 10 -3.53 -2.07 -6.00
C GLY A 10 -2.61 -1.74 -4.83
N TYR A 11 -1.91 -2.77 -4.36
CA TYR A 11 -0.98 -2.73 -3.25
C TYR A 11 0.48 -2.74 -3.71
N ALA A 12 1.28 -1.81 -3.19
CA ALA A 12 2.72 -1.74 -3.43
C ALA A 12 3.50 -2.08 -2.15
N ILE A 13 4.44 -3.01 -2.23
CA ILE A 13 5.38 -3.32 -1.14
C ILE A 13 6.74 -2.73 -1.47
N PHE A 14 7.25 -1.89 -0.59
CA PHE A 14 8.59 -1.30 -0.67
C PHE A 14 9.51 -1.86 0.41
N LYS A 15 10.74 -2.17 0.04
CA LYS A 15 11.83 -2.39 0.99
C LYS A 15 12.46 -1.04 1.33
N VAL A 16 12.58 -0.76 2.62
CA VAL A 16 13.34 0.39 3.11
C VAL A 16 14.83 0.08 3.02
N LEU A 17 15.58 0.97 2.38
CA LEU A 17 17.03 0.86 2.19
C LEU A 17 17.81 1.61 3.27
N ASN A 18 17.23 2.69 3.82
CA ASN A 18 17.85 3.49 4.87
C ASN A 18 16.85 3.73 6.01
N GLU A 19 16.83 2.82 6.98
CA GLU A 19 15.88 2.86 8.10
C GLU A 19 16.10 4.05 9.03
N LYS A 20 17.33 4.60 9.11
CA LYS A 20 17.63 5.78 9.94
C LYS A 20 16.83 7.00 9.50
N LYS A 21 16.58 7.13 8.19
CA LYS A 21 15.79 8.23 7.62
C LYS A 21 14.33 8.21 8.05
N LEU A 22 13.80 7.05 8.43
CA LEU A 22 12.43 6.95 8.95
C LEU A 22 12.25 7.62 10.31
N GLN A 23 13.33 7.89 11.04
CA GLN A 23 13.27 8.60 12.32
C GLN A 23 13.24 10.13 12.14
N GLU A 24 13.60 10.64 10.96
CA GLU A 24 13.61 12.08 10.63
C GLU A 24 12.25 12.54 10.07
N VAL A 25 11.16 12.24 10.78
CA VAL A 25 9.76 12.32 10.29
C VAL A 25 9.41 13.70 9.67
N ASP A 26 9.84 14.79 10.30
CA ASP A 26 9.55 16.17 9.84
C ASP A 26 10.16 16.51 8.47
N SER A 27 11.23 15.80 8.08
CA SER A 27 11.97 16.04 6.84
C SER A 27 11.91 14.88 5.85
N LEU A 28 11.33 13.73 6.24
CA LEU A 28 11.27 12.53 5.43
C LEU A 28 10.62 12.77 4.06
N TRP A 29 9.60 13.64 4.00
CA TRP A 29 8.92 14.00 2.75
C TRP A 29 9.87 14.61 1.70
N LYS A 30 10.97 15.27 2.11
CA LYS A 30 11.96 15.85 1.19
C LYS A 30 12.71 14.80 0.37
N GLU A 31 12.80 13.58 0.90
CA GLU A 31 13.40 12.45 0.19
C GLU A 31 12.48 11.93 -0.93
N PHE A 32 11.21 12.36 -0.97
CA PHE A 32 10.24 12.00 -2.00
C PHE A 32 9.94 13.12 -3.02
N GLU A 33 10.62 14.27 -2.92
CA GLU A 33 10.48 15.38 -3.89
C GLU A 33 10.92 15.02 -5.31
N THR A 34 11.88 14.08 -5.44
CA THR A 34 12.32 13.58 -6.75
C THR A 34 12.45 12.06 -6.73
N PRO A 35 12.27 11.38 -7.89
CA PRO A 35 12.43 9.94 -7.99
C PRO A 35 13.83 9.45 -7.56
N GLU A 36 14.87 10.23 -7.86
CA GLU A 36 16.26 9.87 -7.55
C GLU A 36 16.53 9.88 -6.05
N LYS A 37 15.93 10.80 -5.29
CA LYS A 37 16.00 10.81 -3.83
C LYS A 37 15.21 9.62 -3.25
N ALA A 38 14.00 9.39 -3.74
CA ALA A 38 13.13 8.33 -3.24
C ALA A 38 13.76 6.94 -3.41
N ASN A 39 14.39 6.69 -4.56
CA ASN A 39 15.06 5.43 -4.86
C ASN A 39 16.27 5.12 -3.95
N LYS A 40 16.80 6.11 -3.22
CA LYS A 40 17.87 5.90 -2.24
C LYS A 40 17.34 5.44 -0.88
N ILE A 41 16.08 5.70 -0.59
CA ILE A 41 15.47 5.37 0.71
C ILE A 41 14.53 4.17 0.63
N VAL A 42 13.89 3.92 -0.51
CA VAL A 42 12.98 2.80 -0.73
C VAL A 42 13.23 2.13 -2.08
N LYS A 43 12.89 0.85 -2.16
CA LYS A 43 12.91 0.07 -3.41
C LYS A 43 11.64 -0.76 -3.52
N LEU A 44 10.90 -0.61 -4.62
CA LEU A 44 9.74 -1.44 -4.91
C LEU A 44 10.15 -2.91 -4.95
N LYS A 45 9.38 -3.75 -4.26
CA LYS A 45 9.57 -5.20 -4.21
C LYS A 45 8.46 -5.96 -4.92
N HIS A 46 7.23 -5.54 -4.71
CA HIS A 46 6.07 -6.15 -5.32
C HIS A 46 5.01 -5.09 -5.58
N PHE A 47 4.28 -5.26 -6.68
CA PHE A 47 3.07 -4.48 -6.96
C PHE A 47 1.97 -5.45 -7.36
N GLU A 48 0.97 -5.58 -6.50
CA GLU A 48 -0.22 -6.39 -6.75
C GLU A 48 -1.30 -5.47 -7.30
N LYS A 49 -1.74 -5.70 -8.53
CA LYS A 49 -2.85 -4.96 -9.14
C LYS A 49 -4.17 -5.56 -8.71
N PHE A 50 -5.18 -4.74 -8.47
CA PHE A 50 -6.54 -5.25 -8.34
C PHE A 50 -6.99 -5.85 -9.68
N GLN A 51 -7.49 -7.09 -9.64
CA GLN A 51 -7.99 -7.78 -10.83
C GLN A 51 -9.30 -7.15 -11.32
N ASP A 52 -10.17 -6.70 -10.39
CA ASP A 52 -11.42 -6.00 -10.66
C ASP A 52 -11.78 -5.04 -9.51
N THR A 53 -12.47 -3.94 -9.83
CA THR A 53 -12.93 -2.92 -8.85
C THR A 53 -13.86 -3.46 -7.76
N THR A 54 -14.37 -4.67 -7.92
CA THR A 54 -15.27 -5.33 -6.96
C THR A 54 -14.52 -5.88 -5.74
N GLU A 55 -13.26 -6.28 -5.91
CA GLU A 55 -12.45 -6.86 -4.82
C GLU A 55 -12.05 -5.79 -3.79
N ALA A 56 -11.85 -4.54 -4.25
CA ALA A 56 -11.61 -3.38 -3.38
C ALA A 56 -12.79 -3.09 -2.43
N LEU A 57 -14.03 -3.49 -2.77
CA LEU A 57 -15.20 -3.33 -1.91
C LEU A 57 -15.34 -4.45 -0.87
N ALA A 58 -14.81 -5.65 -1.15
CA ALA A 58 -14.87 -6.78 -0.23
C ALA A 58 -13.95 -6.58 1.00
N ASP A 59 -12.81 -5.90 0.82
CA ASP A 59 -11.83 -5.64 1.88
C ASP A 59 -12.36 -4.69 2.97
N TYR A 60 -13.33 -3.83 2.64
CA TYR A 60 -14.02 -2.98 3.62
C TYR A 60 -15.21 -3.66 4.33
N GLY A 61 -15.43 -4.97 4.14
CA GLY A 61 -16.27 -5.76 5.03
C GLY A 61 -17.69 -6.09 4.55
N TYR A 62 -17.86 -6.58 3.32
CA TYR A 62 -19.13 -7.22 2.95
C TYR A 62 -19.05 -8.74 3.12
N SER A 63 -19.47 -9.23 4.29
CA SER A 63 -19.97 -10.60 4.45
C SER A 63 -21.36 -10.64 3.80
N PRO A 64 -21.64 -11.50 2.81
CA PRO A 64 -23.00 -11.79 2.44
C PRO A 64 -23.67 -12.41 3.67
N GLN A 65 -24.41 -11.59 4.38
CA GLN A 65 -25.20 -12.01 5.52
C GLN A 65 -26.20 -13.05 5.03
N CYS A 66 -26.31 -14.14 5.78
CA CYS A 66 -27.08 -15.32 5.44
C CYS A 66 -28.55 -14.95 5.15
N ASP A 67 -28.99 -14.99 3.90
CA ASP A 67 -30.42 -15.08 3.58
C ASP A 67 -30.90 -16.52 3.79
N SER A 68 -30.98 -16.89 5.07
CA SER A 68 -31.91 -17.90 5.51
C SER A 68 -33.26 -17.23 5.78
N HIS A 69 -34.31 -17.77 5.17
CA HIS A 69 -35.75 -17.56 5.38
C HIS A 69 -36.48 -16.67 4.38
N GLY A 70 -37.17 -17.32 3.45
CA GLY A 70 -38.24 -16.69 2.67
C GLY A 70 -38.97 -17.63 1.71
N ARG A 71 -39.44 -18.80 2.18
CA ARG A 71 -40.40 -19.74 1.55
C ARG A 71 -40.30 -19.99 0.05
#